data_AF-A0AAX2DRU8-F1
#
_entry.id   AF-A0AAX2DRU8-F1
#
_cell.length_a   1.000
_cell.length_b   1.000
_cell.length_c   1.000
_cell.angle_alpha   90.00
_cell.angle_beta   90.00
_cell.angle_gamma   90.00
#
_symmetry.space_group_name_H-M   'P 1'
#
loop_
_entity.id
_entity.type
_entity.pdbx_description
1 polymer ?
#
loop_
_entity_poly.entity_id
_entity_poly.type
_entity_poly.pdbx_seq_one_letter_code
_entity_poly.pdbx_strand_id
1 'polypeptide(L)'
;MREWVIKEENIEYKISLGRLTYLKGNKNEWESVIKSILSYFNNRKTMTIISQDNQILKPKDYQMVFLKQEAMLDVYDTNNNYLKSKKDDFINKVMLSPMYQDFLESWEMLQEEVDFLSKQKKILAQDKFSLLSFDKKDLTKKLNWEIINSDFSDEDKKLELINLYAKELFNKQVLFFIEMPEKTIISEEGIKKFQLHVEKMLTRGINVFIISEHIWMDGVTNHFYFNDVVNELQILAKKEQIFERIPLFVEESDWIKAINWSMLAVDNYGGKMVELKLEAVDNLVVFVLVYFIFIYNEWRIIVDYKGIPANIIVYLDRLI
;
A
#
# COMPACT_ATOMS: atom_id res chain seq x y z
N MET A 1 9.65 -6.09 15.18
CA MET A 1 9.31 -5.81 13.77
C MET A 1 8.96 -7.15 13.13
N ARG A 2 7.96 -7.24 12.26
CA ARG A 2 7.50 -8.51 11.67
C ARG A 2 8.14 -8.69 10.30
N GLU A 3 8.34 -9.93 9.86
CA GLU A 3 8.85 -10.23 8.52
C GLU A 3 7.85 -11.09 7.77
N TRP A 4 7.62 -10.77 6.50
CA TRP A 4 7.00 -11.68 5.55
C TRP A 4 8.03 -12.34 4.68
N VAL A 5 7.92 -13.66 4.59
CA VAL A 5 8.64 -14.47 3.62
C VAL A 5 7.67 -14.83 2.51
N ILE A 6 7.94 -14.31 1.31
CA ILE A 6 7.16 -14.55 0.10
C ILE A 6 7.96 -15.50 -0.77
N LYS A 7 7.45 -16.72 -0.96
CA LYS A 7 8.09 -17.73 -1.81
C LYS A 7 7.29 -17.92 -3.08
N GLU A 8 7.96 -17.91 -4.22
CA GLU A 8 7.39 -18.18 -5.54
C GLU A 8 8.38 -19.00 -6.36
N GLU A 9 8.04 -20.27 -6.59
CA GLU A 9 8.87 -21.24 -7.31
C GLU A 9 10.33 -21.28 -6.82
N ASN A 10 11.24 -20.54 -7.48
CA ASN A 10 12.67 -20.49 -7.20
C ASN A 10 13.14 -19.17 -6.57
N ILE A 11 12.21 -18.28 -6.19
CA ILE A 11 12.51 -16.97 -5.64
C ILE A 11 11.89 -16.84 -4.24
N GLU A 12 12.65 -16.26 -3.32
CA GLU A 12 12.22 -15.94 -1.97
C GLU A 12 12.52 -14.47 -1.68
N TYR A 13 11.50 -13.71 -1.30
CA TYR A 13 11.66 -12.32 -0.84
C TYR A 13 11.34 -12.22 0.65
N LYS A 14 12.16 -11.47 1.38
CA LYS A 14 11.94 -11.17 2.80
C LYS A 14 11.65 -9.69 2.97
N ILE A 15 10.40 -9.40 3.34
CA ILE A 15 9.91 -8.03 3.50
C ILE A 15 9.68 -7.76 4.98
N SER A 16 10.38 -6.77 5.51
CA SER A 16 10.13 -6.25 6.83
C SER A 16 8.85 -5.41 6.84
N LEU A 17 8.05 -5.58 7.89
CA LEU A 17 6.73 -4.99 8.00
C LEU A 17 6.60 -4.08 9.22
N GLY A 18 6.10 -2.88 8.95
CA GLY A 18 5.52 -1.96 9.91
C GLY A 18 4.05 -1.70 9.61
N ARG A 19 3.41 -0.87 10.46
CA ARG A 19 2.09 -0.29 10.13
C ARG A 19 2.19 0.58 8.88
N LEU A 20 3.31 1.29 8.74
CA LEU A 20 3.72 1.99 7.53
C LEU A 20 5.01 1.34 7.03
N THR A 21 5.03 0.96 5.75
CA THR A 21 6.17 0.30 5.10
C THR A 21 6.49 1.01 3.77
N TYR A 22 7.73 1.42 3.59
CA TYR A 22 8.25 1.98 2.34
C TYR A 22 8.91 0.89 1.50
N LEU A 23 8.63 0.91 0.20
CA LEU A 23 9.15 0.00 -0.82
C LEU A 23 9.97 0.84 -1.82
N LYS A 24 11.30 0.82 -1.69
CA LYS A 24 12.24 1.66 -2.43
C LYS A 24 13.02 0.88 -3.49
N GLY A 25 13.54 1.58 -4.50
CA GLY A 25 14.25 0.98 -5.62
C GLY A 25 13.33 0.69 -6.80
N ASN A 26 13.62 -0.36 -7.56
CA ASN A 26 12.95 -0.61 -8.84
C ASN A 26 11.44 -0.86 -8.69
N LYS A 27 10.65 0.10 -9.18
CA LYS A 27 9.18 0.04 -9.13
C LYS A 27 8.59 -1.17 -9.84
N ASN A 28 9.16 -1.58 -10.97
CA ASN A 28 8.63 -2.72 -11.74
C ASN A 28 8.80 -4.03 -10.97
N GLU A 29 9.89 -4.16 -10.23
CA GLU A 29 10.14 -5.32 -9.37
C GLU A 29 9.17 -5.33 -8.19
N TRP A 30 8.95 -4.18 -7.54
CA TRP A 30 7.92 -4.04 -6.51
C TRP A 30 6.51 -4.33 -7.02
N GLU A 31 6.15 -3.86 -8.22
CA GLU A 31 4.88 -4.20 -8.83
C GLU A 31 4.73 -5.71 -9.02
N SER A 32 5.79 -6.41 -9.43
CA SER A 32 5.78 -7.87 -9.60
C SER A 32 5.52 -8.56 -8.25
N VAL A 33 6.25 -8.17 -7.22
CA VAL A 33 6.06 -8.69 -5.86
C VAL A 33 4.63 -8.43 -5.38
N ILE A 34 4.10 -7.21 -5.56
CA ILE A 34 2.73 -6.85 -5.16
C ILE A 34 1.70 -7.66 -5.93
N LYS A 35 1.90 -7.94 -7.22
CA LYS A 35 1.03 -8.83 -8.00
C LYS A 35 1.03 -10.25 -7.44
N SER A 36 2.18 -10.79 -7.04
CA SER A 36 2.27 -12.11 -6.38
C SER A 36 1.52 -12.11 -5.04
N ILE A 37 1.64 -11.04 -4.25
CA ILE A 37 0.88 -10.86 -3.00
C ILE A 37 -0.63 -10.77 -3.28
N LEU A 38 -1.06 -9.95 -4.23
CA LEU A 38 -2.46 -9.82 -4.64
C LEU A 38 -3.03 -11.16 -5.10
N SER A 39 -2.27 -11.91 -5.90
CA SER A 39 -2.66 -13.24 -6.35
C SER A 39 -2.87 -14.18 -5.16
N TYR A 40 -1.96 -14.18 -4.19
CA TYR A 40 -2.06 -14.98 -2.96
C TYR A 40 -3.37 -14.77 -2.18
N PHE A 41 -3.74 -13.51 -1.95
CA PHE A 41 -4.91 -13.18 -1.13
C PHE A 41 -6.24 -13.22 -1.88
N ASN A 42 -6.24 -12.95 -3.19
CA ASN A 42 -7.48 -12.87 -3.99
C ASN A 42 -7.81 -14.17 -4.75
N ASN A 43 -6.81 -14.97 -5.14
CA ASN A 43 -7.01 -16.15 -5.98
C ASN A 43 -6.97 -17.46 -5.17
N ARG A 44 -7.80 -18.44 -5.56
CA ARG A 44 -7.85 -19.77 -4.90
C ARG A 44 -6.69 -20.70 -5.29
N LYS A 45 -5.94 -20.40 -6.35
CA LYS A 45 -4.83 -21.22 -6.86
C LYS A 45 -3.69 -20.32 -7.28
N THR A 46 -2.59 -20.35 -6.54
CA THR A 46 -1.40 -19.54 -6.76
C THR A 46 -0.20 -20.37 -6.28
N MET A 47 0.94 -20.23 -6.96
CA MET A 47 2.20 -20.86 -6.55
C MET A 47 2.92 -20.04 -5.47
N THR A 48 2.43 -18.84 -5.18
CA THR A 48 2.96 -17.96 -4.14
C THR A 48 2.56 -18.49 -2.77
N ILE A 49 3.50 -18.51 -1.83
CA ILE A 49 3.24 -18.81 -0.42
C ILE A 49 3.76 -17.65 0.40
N ILE A 50 2.89 -17.06 1.23
CA ILE A 50 3.27 -15.99 2.14
C ILE A 50 3.18 -16.50 3.56
N SER A 51 4.27 -16.34 4.29
CA SER A 51 4.34 -16.67 5.72
C SER A 51 4.87 -15.49 6.53
N GLN A 52 4.39 -15.39 7.76
CA GLN A 52 4.90 -14.45 8.76
C GLN A 52 5.38 -15.26 9.95
N ASP A 53 6.61 -15.03 10.41
CA ASP A 53 7.18 -15.71 11.58
C ASP A 53 7.06 -17.26 11.49
N ASN A 54 7.30 -17.82 10.30
CA ASN A 54 7.13 -19.25 9.93
C ASN A 54 5.68 -19.79 9.92
N GLN A 55 4.67 -18.93 10.04
CA GLN A 55 3.26 -19.31 9.90
C GLN A 55 2.70 -18.84 8.56
N ILE A 56 2.13 -19.77 7.78
CA ILE A 56 1.46 -19.44 6.52
C ILE A 56 0.23 -18.58 6.81
N LEU A 57 0.12 -17.45 6.14
CA LEU A 57 -1.02 -16.55 6.30
C LEU A 57 -2.27 -17.17 5.69
N LYS A 58 -3.45 -16.89 6.24
CA LYS A 58 -4.69 -17.37 5.65
C LYS A 58 -5.21 -16.33 4.65
N PRO A 59 -5.40 -16.68 3.36
CA PRO A 59 -5.87 -15.73 2.36
C PRO A 59 -7.15 -14.99 2.74
N LYS A 60 -8.06 -15.68 3.43
CA LYS A 60 -9.37 -15.14 3.81
C LYS A 60 -9.32 -14.05 4.88
N ASP A 61 -8.23 -13.96 5.65
CA ASP A 61 -8.12 -13.04 6.79
C ASP A 61 -7.75 -11.62 6.36
N TYR A 62 -7.32 -11.47 5.10
CA TYR A 62 -6.84 -10.21 4.54
C TYR A 62 -7.74 -9.70 3.42
N GLN A 63 -7.69 -8.38 3.24
CA GLN A 63 -8.21 -7.65 2.09
C GLN A 63 -7.10 -6.74 1.59
N MET A 64 -6.90 -6.71 0.28
CA MET A 64 -5.86 -5.90 -0.34
C MET A 64 -6.44 -4.83 -1.23
N VAL A 65 -5.77 -3.68 -1.25
CA VAL A 65 -6.05 -2.58 -2.16
C VAL A 65 -4.73 -2.11 -2.73
N PHE A 66 -4.68 -1.88 -4.04
CA PHE A 66 -3.50 -1.34 -4.71
C PHE A 66 -3.89 -0.14 -5.57
N LEU A 67 -3.33 1.02 -5.26
CA LEU A 67 -3.47 2.26 -6.01
C LEU A 67 -2.18 2.52 -6.82
N LYS A 68 -2.25 2.29 -8.14
CA LYS A 68 -1.14 2.51 -9.08
C LYS A 68 -0.86 3.98 -9.36
N GLN A 69 0.29 4.27 -9.97
CA GLN A 69 0.72 5.62 -10.33
C GLN A 69 -0.32 6.35 -11.20
N GLU A 70 -0.73 5.73 -12.30
CA GLU A 70 -1.82 6.19 -13.15
C GLU A 70 -3.13 5.75 -12.50
N ALA A 71 -3.70 6.60 -11.65
CA ALA A 71 -5.05 6.40 -11.17
C ALA A 71 -6.03 6.71 -12.31
N MET A 72 -6.06 5.85 -13.33
CA MET A 72 -7.36 5.57 -13.93
C MET A 72 -8.22 5.15 -12.75
N LEU A 73 -9.34 5.83 -12.54
CA LEU A 73 -10.45 5.28 -11.80
C LEU A 73 -10.94 4.06 -12.59
N ASP A 74 -10.15 2.98 -12.64
CA ASP A 74 -10.63 1.63 -12.91
C ASP A 74 -11.35 1.17 -11.64
N VAL A 75 -12.36 1.95 -11.25
CA VAL A 75 -13.48 1.57 -10.39
C VAL A 75 -14.42 0.66 -11.20
N TYR A 76 -13.90 -0.01 -12.23
CA TYR A 76 -14.59 -1.01 -13.03
C TYR A 76 -14.66 -2.37 -12.33
N ASP A 77 -14.17 -2.50 -11.11
CA ASP A 77 -14.72 -3.54 -10.24
C ASP A 77 -16.06 -3.06 -9.70
N THR A 78 -17.10 -3.30 -10.50
CA THR A 78 -18.52 -3.04 -10.22
C THR A 78 -19.03 -3.62 -8.88
N ASN A 79 -18.21 -4.37 -8.16
CA ASN A 79 -18.43 -4.85 -6.80
C ASN A 79 -17.85 -3.97 -5.69
N ASN A 80 -17.31 -2.79 -6.01
CA ASN A 80 -16.72 -1.92 -5.01
C ASN A 80 -17.79 -1.41 -4.04
N ASN A 81 -17.80 -1.95 -2.81
CA ASN A 81 -18.71 -1.56 -1.71
C ASN A 81 -18.78 -0.04 -1.51
N TYR A 82 -17.73 0.68 -1.91
CA TYR A 82 -17.64 2.12 -1.88
C TYR A 82 -18.61 2.85 -2.84
N LEU A 83 -18.69 2.49 -4.13
CA LEU A 83 -19.66 3.11 -5.06
C LEU A 83 -21.07 2.86 -4.57
N LYS A 84 -21.30 1.65 -4.05
CA LYS A 84 -22.56 1.29 -3.41
C LYS A 84 -22.84 2.16 -2.18
N SER A 85 -21.85 2.36 -1.31
CA SER A 85 -21.98 3.21 -0.11
C SER A 85 -22.23 4.68 -0.46
N LYS A 86 -21.49 5.28 -1.42
CA LYS A 86 -21.75 6.66 -1.86
C LYS A 86 -23.11 6.79 -2.52
N LYS A 87 -23.51 5.78 -3.30
CA LYS A 87 -24.85 5.72 -3.91
C LYS A 87 -25.93 5.63 -2.84
N ASP A 88 -25.76 4.78 -1.85
CA ASP A 88 -26.69 4.65 -0.73
C ASP A 88 -26.79 5.95 0.08
N ASP A 89 -25.67 6.60 0.40
CA ASP A 89 -25.64 7.89 1.09
C ASP A 89 -26.35 9.00 0.30
N PHE A 90 -26.08 9.08 -1.01
CA PHE A 90 -26.73 10.05 -1.88
C PHE A 90 -28.24 9.80 -1.95
N ILE A 91 -28.65 8.55 -2.15
CA ILE A 91 -30.07 8.17 -2.17
C ILE A 91 -30.74 8.49 -0.85
N ASN A 92 -30.10 8.18 0.28
CA ASN A 92 -30.63 8.51 1.59
C ASN A 92 -30.83 10.03 1.76
N LYS A 93 -29.89 10.86 1.28
CA LYS A 93 -30.04 12.33 1.29
C LYS A 93 -31.18 12.81 0.40
N VAL A 94 -31.34 12.24 -0.79
CA VAL A 94 -32.46 12.54 -1.69
C VAL A 94 -33.79 12.18 -1.01
N MET A 95 -33.86 11.00 -0.37
CA MET A 95 -35.07 10.55 0.31
C MET A 95 -35.48 11.45 1.49
N LEU A 96 -34.51 12.09 2.13
CA LEU A 96 -34.74 13.07 3.21
C LEU A 96 -35.05 14.47 2.69
N SER A 97 -34.99 14.71 1.38
CA SER A 97 -35.27 16.03 0.82
C SER A 97 -36.78 16.32 0.77
N PRO A 98 -37.21 17.57 1.01
CA PRO A 98 -38.63 17.96 0.89
C PRO A 98 -39.23 17.61 -0.48
N MET A 99 -38.46 17.85 -1.55
CA MET A 99 -38.89 17.57 -2.93
C MET A 99 -39.22 16.08 -3.16
N TYR A 100 -38.50 15.17 -2.50
CA TYR A 100 -38.81 13.75 -2.60
C TYR A 100 -40.11 13.39 -1.88
N GLN A 101 -40.40 14.04 -0.75
CA GLN A 101 -41.67 13.86 -0.04
C GLN A 101 -42.84 14.39 -0.87
N ASP A 102 -42.72 15.59 -1.44
CA ASP A 102 -43.73 16.17 -2.33
C ASP A 102 -44.00 15.26 -3.55
N PHE A 103 -42.94 14.63 -4.09
CA PHE A 103 -43.06 13.66 -5.17
C PHE A 103 -43.82 12.40 -4.73
N LEU A 104 -43.53 11.85 -3.54
CA LEU A 104 -44.24 10.68 -3.02
C LEU A 104 -45.72 10.99 -2.79
N GLU A 105 -46.06 12.14 -2.22
CA GLU A 105 -47.46 12.57 -2.06
C GLU A 105 -48.17 12.68 -3.41
N SER A 106 -47.50 13.27 -4.41
CA SER A 106 -48.03 13.37 -5.78
C SER A 106 -48.20 11.99 -6.44
N TRP A 107 -47.31 11.05 -6.15
CA TRP A 107 -47.39 9.68 -6.63
C TRP A 107 -48.57 8.94 -6.00
N GLU A 108 -48.76 9.07 -4.68
CA GLU A 108 -49.90 8.50 -3.95
C GLU A 108 -51.23 9.04 -4.48
N MET A 109 -51.35 10.36 -4.69
CA MET A 109 -52.53 10.96 -5.31
C MET A 109 -52.82 10.37 -6.70
N LEU A 110 -51.78 10.13 -7.51
CA LEU A 110 -51.94 9.48 -8.82
C LEU A 110 -52.38 8.02 -8.70
N GLN A 111 -51.89 7.28 -7.70
CA GLN A 111 -52.32 5.91 -7.43
C GLN A 111 -53.82 5.86 -7.10
N GLU A 112 -54.29 6.79 -6.25
CA GLU A 112 -55.71 6.90 -5.90
C GLU A 112 -56.58 7.19 -7.14
N GLU A 113 -56.14 8.09 -8.01
CA GLU A 113 -56.85 8.42 -9.25
C GLU A 113 -56.90 7.23 -10.23
N VAL A 114 -55.79 6.50 -10.41
CA VAL A 114 -55.75 5.29 -11.25
C VAL A 114 -56.73 4.24 -10.73
N ASP A 115 -56.74 4.02 -9.42
CA ASP A 115 -57.65 3.07 -8.78
C ASP A 115 -59.11 3.49 -8.91
N PHE A 116 -59.40 4.80 -8.82
CA PHE A 116 -60.74 5.35 -9.02
C PHE A 116 -61.23 5.15 -10.46
N LEU A 117 -60.43 5.51 -11.46
CA LEU A 117 -60.76 5.35 -12.87
C LEU A 117 -60.89 3.87 -13.28
N SER A 118 -60.04 3.01 -12.72
CA SER A 118 -60.07 1.55 -12.87
C SER A 118 -61.42 0.98 -12.39
N LYS A 119 -61.98 1.51 -11.29
CA LYS A 119 -63.31 1.12 -10.77
C LYS A 119 -64.48 1.69 -11.57
N GLN A 120 -64.36 2.90 -12.12
CA GLN A 120 -65.44 3.56 -12.85
C GLN A 120 -65.71 2.93 -14.22
N LYS A 121 -64.68 2.44 -14.89
CA LYS A 121 -64.88 1.78 -16.17
C LYS A 121 -65.41 0.37 -15.96
N LYS A 122 -66.63 0.10 -16.48
CA LYS A 122 -67.09 -1.26 -16.83
C LYS A 122 -66.24 -1.84 -17.98
N ILE A 123 -64.91 -1.77 -17.93
CA ILE A 123 -64.04 -2.52 -18.83
C ILE A 123 -64.20 -3.98 -18.44
N LEU A 124 -65.06 -4.69 -19.18
CA LEU A 124 -65.06 -6.15 -19.33
C LEU A 124 -64.70 -7.00 -18.09
N ALA A 125 -65.19 -6.69 -16.89
CA ALA A 125 -65.16 -7.53 -15.67
C ALA A 125 -63.83 -8.21 -15.25
N GLN A 126 -62.72 -8.04 -15.96
CA GLN A 126 -61.48 -8.81 -15.80
C GLN A 126 -60.23 -7.93 -15.75
N ASP A 127 -60.27 -6.70 -16.28
CA ASP A 127 -59.09 -5.83 -16.31
C ASP A 127 -59.11 -4.87 -15.12
N LYS A 128 -58.19 -5.08 -14.17
CA LYS A 128 -57.89 -4.15 -13.08
C LYS A 128 -56.56 -3.47 -13.36
N PHE A 129 -56.59 -2.14 -13.44
CA PHE A 129 -55.38 -1.32 -13.43
C PHE A 129 -55.07 -0.89 -12.00
N SER A 130 -53.79 -0.92 -11.64
CA SER A 130 -53.28 -0.41 -10.36
C SER A 130 -51.85 0.06 -10.58
N LEU A 131 -51.48 1.17 -9.94
CA LEU A 131 -50.12 1.72 -9.97
C LEU A 131 -49.37 1.27 -8.71
N LEU A 132 -48.13 0.78 -8.89
CA LEU A 132 -47.30 0.31 -7.77
C LEU A 132 -46.74 1.51 -6.96
N SER A 133 -46.47 1.27 -5.67
CA SER A 133 -45.80 2.23 -4.81
C SER A 133 -44.39 2.50 -5.31
N PHE A 134 -43.94 3.76 -5.26
CA PHE A 134 -42.57 4.12 -5.58
C PHE A 134 -41.68 3.98 -4.34
N ASP A 135 -40.66 3.13 -4.39
CA ASP A 135 -39.77 2.88 -3.25
C ASP A 135 -38.29 3.27 -3.50
N LYS A 136 -37.45 3.07 -2.49
CA LYS A 136 -36.00 3.30 -2.60
C LYS A 136 -35.36 2.50 -3.75
N LYS A 137 -35.83 1.28 -4.03
CA LYS A 137 -35.29 0.43 -5.08
C LYS A 137 -35.62 1.01 -6.46
N ASP A 138 -36.80 1.60 -6.63
CA ASP A 138 -37.18 2.26 -7.88
C ASP A 138 -36.30 3.49 -8.15
N LEU A 139 -36.09 4.33 -7.13
CA LEU A 139 -35.14 5.45 -7.21
C LEU A 139 -33.74 4.95 -7.59
N THR A 140 -33.26 3.89 -6.92
CA THR A 140 -31.94 3.30 -7.18
C THR A 140 -31.78 2.81 -8.61
N LYS A 141 -32.83 2.23 -9.20
CA LYS A 141 -32.86 1.69 -10.57
C LYS A 141 -32.92 2.79 -11.63
N LYS A 142 -33.57 3.91 -11.34
CA LYS A 142 -33.76 5.03 -12.27
C LYS A 142 -32.65 6.07 -12.23
N LEU A 143 -31.83 6.05 -11.17
CA LEU A 143 -30.71 6.96 -11.03
C LEU A 143 -29.51 6.49 -11.84
N ASN A 144 -29.14 7.26 -12.86
CA ASN A 144 -27.88 7.09 -13.56
C ASN A 144 -26.76 7.68 -12.69
N TRP A 145 -25.70 6.89 -12.52
CA TRP A 145 -24.51 7.31 -11.81
C TRP A 145 -23.36 7.33 -12.80
N GLU A 146 -22.79 8.51 -13.01
CA GLU A 146 -21.61 8.70 -13.83
C GLU A 146 -20.55 9.43 -13.00
N ILE A 147 -19.31 8.96 -13.08
CA ILE A 147 -18.17 9.67 -12.51
C ILE A 147 -17.72 10.67 -13.55
N ILE A 148 -17.92 11.96 -13.28
CA ILE A 148 -17.42 13.03 -14.14
C ILE A 148 -15.92 13.17 -13.85
N ASN A 149 -15.09 12.57 -14.71
CA ASN A 149 -13.63 12.55 -14.58
C ASN A 149 -12.96 13.90 -14.93
N SER A 150 -13.70 14.94 -15.32
CA SER A 150 -13.16 16.08 -16.05
C SER A 150 -12.40 17.12 -15.22
N ASP A 151 -12.63 17.20 -13.90
CA ASP A 151 -12.19 18.37 -13.12
C ASP A 151 -11.17 18.06 -12.02
N PHE A 152 -10.86 16.79 -11.77
CA PHE A 152 -9.91 16.40 -10.73
C PHE A 152 -8.54 16.07 -11.30
N SER A 153 -7.48 16.62 -10.69
CA SER A 153 -6.11 16.15 -10.93
C SER A 153 -5.98 14.69 -10.46
N ASP A 154 -5.01 13.95 -11.02
CA ASP A 154 -4.77 12.56 -10.59
C ASP A 154 -4.32 12.48 -9.12
N GLU A 155 -3.72 13.55 -8.60
CA GLU A 155 -3.41 13.72 -7.17
C GLU A 155 -4.70 13.77 -6.35
N ASP A 156 -5.66 14.61 -6.73
CA ASP A 156 -6.93 14.76 -6.01
C ASP A 156 -7.72 13.44 -6.01
N LYS A 157 -7.74 12.72 -7.14
CA LYS A 157 -8.39 11.40 -7.22
C LYS A 157 -7.77 10.41 -6.25
N LYS A 158 -6.44 10.36 -6.16
CA LYS A 158 -5.74 9.48 -5.21
C LYS A 158 -5.99 9.88 -3.77
N LEU A 159 -5.88 11.17 -3.44
CA LEU A 159 -6.14 11.67 -2.09
C LEU A 159 -7.59 11.38 -1.68
N GLU A 160 -8.55 11.53 -2.60
CA GLU A 160 -9.94 11.15 -2.35
C GLU A 160 -10.03 9.65 -2.06
N LEU A 161 -9.45 8.78 -2.90
CA LEU A 161 -9.43 7.33 -2.66
C LEU A 161 -8.83 6.96 -1.30
N ILE A 162 -7.66 7.51 -0.94
CA ILE A 162 -7.02 7.26 0.35
C ILE A 162 -7.93 7.72 1.49
N ASN A 163 -8.53 8.91 1.39
CA ASN A 163 -9.47 9.43 2.39
C ASN A 163 -10.72 8.56 2.54
N LEU A 164 -11.15 7.87 1.49
CA LEU A 164 -12.30 6.98 1.51
C LEU A 164 -12.00 5.69 2.26
N TYR A 165 -10.88 5.03 1.92
CA TYR A 165 -10.43 3.85 2.66
C TYR A 165 -10.09 4.18 4.12
N ALA A 166 -9.65 5.41 4.40
CA ALA A 166 -9.48 5.90 5.76
C ALA A 166 -10.81 6.03 6.55
N LYS A 167 -11.97 6.03 5.89
CA LYS A 167 -13.30 6.16 6.52
C LYS A 167 -14.09 4.86 6.59
N GLU A 168 -13.73 3.86 5.81
CA GLU A 168 -14.43 2.58 5.74
C GLU A 168 -14.14 1.68 6.97
N LEU A 169 -15.09 0.80 7.27
CA LEU A 169 -14.98 -0.23 8.31
C LEU A 169 -14.72 -1.57 7.63
N PHE A 170 -13.62 -2.22 8.01
CA PHE A 170 -13.22 -3.49 7.43
C PHE A 170 -13.40 -4.62 8.44
N ASN A 171 -13.97 -5.72 7.97
CA ASN A 171 -14.13 -6.95 8.77
C ASN A 171 -12.90 -7.88 8.68
N LYS A 172 -11.87 -7.46 7.94
CA LYS A 172 -10.62 -8.18 7.67
C LYS A 172 -9.42 -7.28 7.91
N GLN A 173 -8.23 -7.87 8.01
CA GLN A 173 -6.99 -7.08 8.00
C GLN A 173 -6.78 -6.47 6.63
N VAL A 174 -6.52 -5.16 6.57
CA VAL A 174 -6.35 -4.45 5.29
C VAL A 174 -4.88 -4.14 5.02
N LEU A 175 -4.45 -4.46 3.80
CA LEU A 175 -3.15 -4.10 3.25
C LEU A 175 -3.38 -3.11 2.12
N PHE A 176 -2.80 -1.92 2.24
CA PHE A 176 -3.06 -0.82 1.34
C PHE A 176 -1.78 -0.37 0.65
N PHE A 177 -1.63 -0.68 -0.64
CA PHE A 177 -0.46 -0.36 -1.44
C PHE A 177 -0.71 0.93 -2.23
N ILE A 178 0.23 1.87 -2.14
CA ILE A 178 0.15 3.17 -2.79
C ILE A 178 1.42 3.38 -3.60
N GLU A 179 1.28 3.54 -4.91
CA GLU A 179 2.37 3.96 -5.76
C GLU A 179 2.33 5.47 -5.97
N MET A 180 3.40 6.14 -5.51
CA MET A 180 3.49 7.58 -5.56
C MET A 180 4.04 8.06 -6.90
N PRO A 181 3.46 9.13 -7.47
CA PRO A 181 3.90 9.67 -8.75
C PRO A 181 5.12 10.58 -8.52
N GLU A 182 6.32 10.01 -8.61
CA GLU A 182 7.60 10.72 -8.38
C GLU A 182 7.85 11.93 -9.30
N LYS A 183 7.18 11.99 -10.46
CA LYS A 183 7.37 13.04 -11.47
C LYS A 183 6.41 14.21 -11.34
N THR A 184 5.31 14.06 -10.60
CA THR A 184 4.46 15.19 -10.23
C THR A 184 4.99 15.75 -8.94
N ILE A 185 5.38 17.02 -8.97
CA ILE A 185 5.70 17.77 -7.75
C ILE A 185 4.41 17.82 -6.93
N ILE A 186 4.25 16.89 -5.99
CA ILE A 186 3.21 16.98 -4.98
C ILE A 186 3.54 18.25 -4.20
N SER A 187 2.60 19.19 -4.19
CA SER A 187 2.76 20.42 -3.41
C SER A 187 3.01 20.07 -1.94
N GLU A 188 3.70 20.93 -1.19
CA GLU A 188 3.87 20.72 0.26
C GLU A 188 2.52 20.52 0.97
N GLU A 189 1.47 21.20 0.50
CA GLU A 189 0.10 21.03 0.99
C GLU A 189 -0.47 19.64 0.66
N GLY A 190 -0.21 19.15 -0.55
CA GLY A 190 -0.56 17.79 -0.99
C GLY A 190 0.10 16.71 -0.15
N ILE A 191 1.39 16.87 0.16
CA ILE A 191 2.13 15.96 1.05
C ILE A 191 1.51 15.96 2.46
N LYS A 192 1.20 17.14 3.01
CA LYS A 192 0.55 17.24 4.33
C LYS A 192 -0.83 16.57 4.35
N LYS A 193 -1.64 16.77 3.30
CA LYS A 193 -2.94 16.09 3.16
C LYS A 193 -2.76 14.57 3.06
N PHE A 194 -1.80 14.11 2.26
CA PHE A 194 -1.46 12.70 2.13
C PHE A 194 -1.09 12.08 3.48
N GLN A 195 -0.13 12.70 4.19
CA GLN A 195 0.31 12.25 5.52
C GLN A 195 -0.88 12.14 6.48
N LEU A 196 -1.74 13.17 6.55
CA LEU A 196 -2.93 13.17 7.39
C LEU A 196 -3.89 12.03 7.07
N HIS A 197 -4.08 11.70 5.78
CA HIS A 197 -4.95 10.59 5.39
C HIS A 197 -4.32 9.24 5.70
N VAL A 198 -3.02 9.07 5.48
CA VAL A 198 -2.27 7.86 5.86
C VAL A 198 -2.33 7.64 7.37
N GLU A 199 -2.10 8.65 8.20
CA GLU A 199 -2.21 8.55 9.67
C GLU A 199 -3.60 8.06 10.11
N LYS A 200 -4.67 8.56 9.48
CA LYS A 200 -6.04 8.09 9.74
C LYS A 200 -6.23 6.61 9.37
N MET A 201 -5.61 6.14 8.28
CA MET A 201 -5.64 4.72 7.93
C MET A 201 -4.88 3.88 8.96
N LEU A 202 -3.67 4.33 9.32
CA LEU A 202 -2.83 3.65 10.30
C LEU A 202 -3.57 3.49 11.63
N THR A 203 -4.17 4.56 12.17
CA THR A 203 -4.92 4.55 13.44
C THR A 203 -6.10 3.57 13.45
N ARG A 204 -6.66 3.24 12.29
CA ARG A 204 -7.71 2.21 12.14
C ARG A 204 -7.18 0.78 12.01
N GLY A 205 -5.87 0.59 12.08
CA GLY A 205 -5.23 -0.73 11.96
C GLY A 205 -5.03 -1.18 10.52
N ILE A 206 -5.12 -0.27 9.54
CA ILE A 206 -4.77 -0.56 8.15
C ILE A 206 -3.24 -0.51 8.02
N ASN A 207 -2.64 -1.54 7.43
CA ASN A 207 -1.22 -1.53 7.10
C ASN A 207 -1.02 -0.88 5.72
N VAL A 208 -0.19 0.16 5.66
CA VAL A 208 0.02 0.96 4.46
C VAL A 208 1.42 0.67 3.92
N PHE A 209 1.50 0.41 2.62
CA PHE A 209 2.72 0.20 1.86
C PHE A 209 2.84 1.32 0.83
N ILE A 210 3.96 2.04 0.82
CA ILE A 210 4.21 3.15 -0.08
C ILE A 210 5.39 2.78 -0.98
N ILE A 211 5.14 2.72 -2.29
CA ILE A 211 6.20 2.62 -3.30
C ILE A 211 6.64 4.05 -3.62
N SER A 212 7.80 4.44 -3.13
CA SER A 212 8.35 5.77 -3.37
C SER A 212 9.88 5.85 -3.18
N GLU A 213 10.51 6.77 -3.90
CA GLU A 213 11.90 7.20 -3.69
C GLU A 213 12.05 8.09 -2.44
N HIS A 214 10.96 8.69 -1.95
CA HIS A 214 10.97 9.61 -0.83
C HIS A 214 10.29 9.02 0.41
N ILE A 215 10.89 9.30 1.57
CA ILE A 215 10.32 8.95 2.88
C ILE A 215 9.75 10.24 3.47
N TRP A 216 8.43 10.26 3.68
CA TRP A 216 7.71 11.42 4.23
C TRP A 216 7.28 11.24 5.68
N MET A 217 7.26 10.01 6.17
CA MET A 217 6.80 9.65 7.50
C MET A 217 7.67 8.51 8.05
N ASP A 218 7.74 8.39 9.36
CA ASP A 218 8.46 7.29 9.99
C ASP A 218 7.78 5.95 9.67
N GLY A 219 8.56 5.02 9.10
CA GLY A 219 8.09 3.72 8.67
C GLY A 219 9.24 2.75 8.49
N VAL A 220 8.88 1.49 8.27
CA VAL A 220 9.86 0.43 7.95
C VAL A 220 10.23 0.52 6.48
N THR A 221 11.50 0.43 6.14
CA THR A 221 11.95 0.56 4.74
C THR A 221 12.50 -0.75 4.21
N ASN A 222 12.07 -1.12 3.01
CA ASN A 222 12.61 -2.23 2.23
C ASN A 222 13.13 -1.68 0.92
N HIS A 223 14.32 -2.10 0.51
CA HIS A 223 14.96 -1.69 -0.74
C HIS A 223 15.10 -2.89 -1.66
N PHE A 224 14.76 -2.72 -2.92
CA PHE A 224 15.06 -3.74 -3.92
C PHE A 224 16.50 -3.55 -4.42
N TYR A 225 17.34 -4.57 -4.27
CA TYR A 225 18.78 -4.53 -4.60
C TYR A 225 19.26 -5.87 -5.16
N PHE A 226 19.80 -5.85 -6.39
CA PHE A 226 20.29 -7.05 -7.09
C PHE A 226 19.35 -8.27 -7.04
N ASN A 227 18.08 -8.07 -7.40
CA ASN A 227 17.04 -9.13 -7.41
C ASN A 227 16.64 -9.67 -6.02
N ASP A 228 17.03 -9.00 -4.94
CA ASP A 228 16.60 -9.34 -3.58
C ASP A 228 16.04 -8.11 -2.85
N VAL A 229 15.35 -8.34 -1.74
CA VAL A 229 14.86 -7.30 -0.84
C VAL A 229 15.80 -7.16 0.35
N VAL A 230 16.34 -5.96 0.51
CA VAL A 230 17.22 -5.56 1.59
C VAL A 230 16.48 -4.73 2.62
N ASN A 231 16.62 -5.08 3.90
CA ASN A 231 15.99 -4.35 5.00
C ASN A 231 16.83 -4.41 6.29
N GLU A 232 16.49 -3.54 7.25
CA GLU A 232 17.21 -3.43 8.52
C GLU A 232 17.16 -4.73 9.36
N LEU A 233 16.07 -5.50 9.30
CA LEU A 233 15.96 -6.75 10.06
C LEU A 233 17.02 -7.77 9.67
N GLN A 234 17.37 -7.83 8.38
CA GLN A 234 18.42 -8.73 7.90
C GLN A 234 19.77 -8.38 8.51
N ILE A 235 20.10 -7.08 8.58
CA ILE A 235 21.33 -6.60 9.22
C ILE A 235 21.33 -6.93 10.71
N LEU A 236 20.22 -6.65 11.40
CA LEU A 236 20.08 -6.92 12.83
C LEU A 236 20.21 -8.41 13.17
N ALA A 237 19.70 -9.30 12.31
CA ALA A 237 19.82 -10.75 12.47
C ALA A 237 21.28 -11.25 12.40
N LYS A 238 22.20 -10.45 11.84
CA LYS A 238 23.63 -10.77 11.73
C LYS A 238 24.50 -10.04 12.77
N LYS A 239 23.92 -9.20 13.63
CA LYS A 239 24.65 -8.34 14.58
C LYS A 239 25.66 -9.12 15.42
N GLU A 240 25.24 -10.21 16.07
CA GLU A 240 26.11 -11.00 16.93
C GLU A 240 27.28 -11.62 16.15
N GLN A 241 27.00 -12.21 14.98
CA GLN A 241 28.02 -12.82 14.11
C GLN A 241 29.07 -11.80 13.64
N ILE A 242 28.61 -10.58 13.33
CA ILE A 242 29.47 -9.46 12.95
C ILE A 242 30.34 -9.04 14.14
N PHE A 243 29.75 -8.85 15.32
CA PHE A 243 30.44 -8.36 16.52
C PHE A 243 31.51 -9.34 17.00
N GLU A 244 31.28 -10.65 16.89
CA GLU A 244 32.27 -11.69 17.22
C GLU A 244 33.54 -11.63 16.35
N ARG A 245 33.47 -10.96 15.19
CA ARG A 245 34.49 -11.00 14.14
C ARG A 245 35.13 -9.64 13.87
N ILE A 246 34.72 -8.58 14.56
CA ILE A 246 35.32 -7.27 14.38
C ILE A 246 36.57 -7.13 15.26
N PRO A 247 37.72 -6.70 14.70
CA PRO A 247 38.97 -6.58 15.44
C PRO A 247 39.10 -5.26 16.21
N LEU A 248 38.00 -4.54 16.40
CA LEU A 248 37.93 -3.20 16.97
C LEU A 248 36.88 -3.14 18.07
N PHE A 249 37.06 -2.21 19.00
CA PHE A 249 35.99 -1.87 19.95
C PHE A 249 34.87 -1.14 19.20
N VAL A 250 33.63 -1.58 19.41
CA VAL A 250 32.42 -1.05 18.73
C VAL A 250 31.45 -0.53 19.77
N GLU A 251 31.04 0.73 19.63
CA GLU A 251 29.93 1.30 20.38
C GLU A 251 28.59 1.09 19.65
N GLU A 252 27.47 1.14 20.39
CA GLU A 252 26.14 1.05 19.76
C GLU A 252 25.88 2.21 18.78
N SER A 253 26.49 3.38 19.02
CA SER A 253 26.41 4.54 18.15
C SER A 253 27.03 4.29 16.77
N ASP A 254 28.18 3.61 16.72
CA ASP A 254 28.84 3.21 15.47
C ASP A 254 28.02 2.18 14.71
N TRP A 255 27.38 1.24 15.42
CA TRP A 255 26.48 0.25 14.82
C TRP A 255 25.28 0.91 14.13
N ILE A 256 24.61 1.85 14.80
CA ILE A 256 23.48 2.60 14.23
C ILE A 256 23.93 3.37 12.98
N LYS A 257 25.10 4.02 13.03
CA LYS A 257 25.68 4.72 11.88
C LYS A 257 25.96 3.78 10.70
N ALA A 258 26.51 2.60 10.97
CA ALA A 258 26.81 1.61 9.94
C ALA A 258 25.54 1.05 9.29
N ILE A 259 24.48 0.79 10.05
CA ILE A 259 23.16 0.41 9.51
C ILE A 259 22.64 1.51 8.59
N ASN A 260 22.55 2.75 9.09
CA ASN A 260 22.00 3.86 8.34
C ASN A 260 22.78 4.11 7.04
N TRP A 261 24.12 4.05 7.11
CA TRP A 261 24.96 4.19 5.94
C TRP A 261 24.72 3.05 4.94
N SER A 262 24.65 1.80 5.40
CA SER A 262 24.45 0.63 4.53
C SER A 262 23.11 0.69 3.80
N MET A 263 22.04 1.04 4.51
CA MET A 263 20.71 1.20 3.91
C MET A 263 20.68 2.34 2.89
N LEU A 264 21.30 3.48 3.22
CA LEU A 264 21.40 4.62 2.30
C LEU A 264 22.25 4.30 1.06
N ALA A 265 23.31 3.51 1.21
CA ALA A 265 24.15 3.09 0.10
C ALA A 265 23.40 2.15 -0.85
N VAL A 266 22.65 1.19 -0.31
CA VAL A 266 21.79 0.30 -1.11
C VAL A 266 20.76 1.08 -1.92
N ASP A 267 20.12 2.07 -1.29
CA ASP A 267 19.16 2.98 -1.92
C ASP A 267 19.78 3.78 -3.08
N ASN A 268 20.90 4.45 -2.83
CA ASN A 268 21.54 5.35 -3.79
C ASN A 268 22.15 4.63 -5.01
N TYR A 269 22.64 3.41 -4.84
CA TYR A 269 23.33 2.69 -5.92
C TYR A 269 22.36 1.92 -6.82
N GLY A 270 21.10 1.70 -6.42
CA GLY A 270 20.01 1.31 -7.32
C GLY A 270 20.29 0.13 -8.26
N GLY A 271 21.00 -0.90 -7.78
CA GLY A 271 21.43 -2.06 -8.58
C GLY A 271 22.86 -1.99 -9.14
N LYS A 272 23.64 -0.99 -8.75
CA LYS A 272 25.11 -0.95 -8.92
C LYS A 272 25.79 -1.45 -7.64
N MET A 273 27.03 -1.89 -7.78
CA MET A 273 27.86 -2.25 -6.62
C MET A 273 28.14 -0.99 -5.80
N VAL A 274 27.96 -1.08 -4.48
CA VAL A 274 28.28 0.02 -3.56
C VAL A 274 29.78 0.21 -3.51
N GLU A 275 30.26 1.44 -3.66
CA GLU A 275 31.66 1.77 -3.39
C GLU A 275 31.82 2.23 -1.94
N LEU A 276 32.53 1.44 -1.14
CA LEU A 276 32.88 1.78 0.23
C LEU A 276 34.26 2.42 0.28
N LYS A 277 34.32 3.67 0.76
CA LYS A 277 35.54 4.46 0.94
C LYS A 277 35.58 4.98 2.36
N LEU A 278 36.78 5.02 2.98
CA LEU A 278 36.93 5.57 4.33
C LEU A 278 36.43 7.01 4.43
N GLU A 279 36.70 7.82 3.40
CA GLU A 279 36.27 9.23 3.35
C GLU A 279 34.75 9.41 3.26
N ALA A 280 34.01 8.37 2.84
CA ALA A 280 32.56 8.40 2.70
C ALA A 280 31.82 7.96 3.99
N VAL A 281 32.54 7.48 4.99
CA VAL A 281 32.00 7.02 6.29
C VAL A 281 32.63 7.81 7.43
N ASP A 282 31.97 7.86 8.59
CA ASP A 282 32.36 8.71 9.71
C ASP A 282 33.78 8.43 10.23
N ASN A 283 34.14 7.15 10.37
CA ASN A 283 35.40 6.72 10.96
C ASN A 283 35.75 5.27 10.53
N LEU A 284 36.93 4.81 10.94
CA LEU A 284 37.42 3.46 10.63
C LEU A 284 36.55 2.33 11.21
N VAL A 285 35.96 2.52 12.40
CA VAL A 285 35.09 1.51 13.03
C VAL A 285 33.82 1.34 12.19
N VAL A 286 33.17 2.45 11.80
CA VAL A 286 32.00 2.45 10.92
C VAL A 286 32.34 1.85 9.56
N PHE A 287 33.50 2.17 8.97
CA PHE A 287 33.98 1.54 7.73
C PHE A 287 34.01 0.02 7.84
N VAL A 288 34.65 -0.50 8.89
CA VAL A 288 34.77 -1.94 9.12
C VAL A 288 33.39 -2.55 9.35
N LEU A 289 32.53 -1.94 10.17
CA LEU A 289 31.15 -2.41 10.38
C LEU A 289 30.37 -2.51 9.07
N VAL A 290 30.40 -1.47 8.23
CA VAL A 290 29.74 -1.48 6.92
C VAL A 290 30.28 -2.59 6.03
N TYR A 291 31.61 -2.76 5.96
CA TYR A 291 32.21 -3.86 5.21
C TYR A 291 31.65 -5.21 5.67
N PHE A 292 31.64 -5.46 6.98
CA PHE A 292 31.10 -6.70 7.55
C PHE A 292 29.60 -6.88 7.29
N ILE A 293 28.80 -5.82 7.37
CA ILE A 293 27.37 -5.86 7.02
C ILE A 293 27.19 -6.35 5.59
N PHE A 294 27.93 -5.79 4.62
CA PHE A 294 27.82 -6.20 3.23
C PHE A 294 28.27 -7.65 3.02
N ILE A 295 29.39 -8.07 3.62
CA ILE A 295 29.88 -9.44 3.48
C ILE A 295 28.93 -10.47 4.11
N TYR A 296 28.44 -10.26 5.34
CA TYR A 296 27.57 -11.22 6.04
C TYR A 296 26.16 -11.33 5.47
N ASN A 297 25.71 -10.32 4.75
CA ASN A 297 24.45 -10.34 4.01
C ASN A 297 24.63 -10.68 2.52
N GLU A 298 25.85 -11.00 2.08
CA GLU A 298 26.17 -11.34 0.69
C GLU A 298 25.83 -10.22 -0.32
N TRP A 299 25.88 -8.97 0.14
CA TRP A 299 25.62 -7.79 -0.69
C TRP A 299 26.86 -7.37 -1.47
N ARG A 300 26.64 -6.84 -2.68
CA ARG A 300 27.74 -6.51 -3.60
C ARG A 300 28.40 -5.18 -3.22
N ILE A 301 29.72 -5.23 -3.01
CA ILE A 301 30.52 -4.09 -2.56
C ILE A 301 31.87 -4.04 -3.30
N ILE A 302 32.34 -2.83 -3.59
CA ILE A 302 33.70 -2.51 -4.02
C ILE A 302 34.34 -1.71 -2.91
N VAL A 303 35.55 -2.09 -2.48
CA VAL A 303 36.21 -1.49 -1.33
C VAL A 303 37.43 -0.69 -1.78
N ASP A 304 37.48 0.59 -1.42
CA ASP A 304 38.68 1.41 -1.53
C ASP A 304 39.43 1.40 -0.20
N TYR A 305 40.57 0.74 -0.19
CA TYR A 305 41.42 0.58 0.99
C TYR A 305 42.33 1.80 1.25
N LYS A 306 42.24 2.87 0.45
CA LYS A 306 43.04 4.07 0.67
C LYS A 306 42.77 4.67 2.05
N GLY A 307 43.84 4.89 2.82
CA GLY A 307 43.77 5.44 4.18
C GLY A 307 43.45 4.41 5.27
N ILE A 308 43.19 3.15 4.93
CA ILE A 308 42.98 2.07 5.89
C ILE A 308 44.33 1.53 6.39
N PRO A 309 44.53 1.34 7.72
CA PRO A 309 45.76 0.74 8.24
C PRO A 309 46.03 -0.67 7.68
N ALA A 310 47.28 -0.94 7.31
CA ALA A 310 47.66 -2.20 6.65
C ALA A 310 47.29 -3.47 7.45
N ASN A 311 47.37 -3.42 8.79
CA ASN A 311 46.96 -4.53 9.64
C ASN A 311 45.46 -4.83 9.55
N ILE A 312 44.62 -3.81 9.33
CA ILE A 312 43.18 -3.98 9.13
C ILE A 312 42.92 -4.54 7.72
N ILE A 313 43.60 -4.04 6.68
CA ILE A 313 43.47 -4.58 5.31
C ILE A 313 43.79 -6.09 5.31
N VAL A 314 44.92 -6.48 5.88
CA VAL A 314 45.33 -7.90 5.99
C VAL A 314 44.31 -8.73 6.77
N TYR A 315 43.62 -8.13 7.76
CA TYR A 315 42.56 -8.81 8.50
C TYR A 315 41.31 -9.01 7.64
N LEU A 316 40.86 -7.97 6.92
CA LEU A 316 39.69 -8.02 6.04
C LEU A 316 39.90 -9.00 4.88
N ASP A 317 41.07 -8.99 4.24
CA ASP A 317 41.39 -9.88 3.11
C ASP A 317 41.47 -11.36 3.50
N ARG A 318 41.60 -11.69 4.81
CA ARG A 318 41.59 -13.08 5.30
C ARG A 318 40.19 -13.64 5.55
N LEU A 319 39.16 -12.81 5.47
CA LEU A 319 37.77 -13.19 5.75
C LEU A 319 36.98 -13.55 4.48
N ILE A 320 37.48 -13.14 3.31
CA ILE A 320 37.04 -13.59 1.98
C ILE A 320 37.79 -14.88 1.65
#